data_AF-A0A7S2NIK1-F1
#
_entry.id   AF-A0A7S2NIK1-F1
#
_cell.length_a   1.000
_cell.length_b   1.000
_cell.length_c   1.000
_cell.angle_alpha   90.00
_cell.angle_beta   90.00
_cell.angle_gamma   90.00
#
_symmetry.space_group_name_H-M   'P 1'
#
loop_
_entity.id
_entity.type
_entity.pdbx_description
1 polymer ?
#
loop_
_entity_poly.entity_id
_entity_poly.type
_entity_poly.pdbx_seq_one_letter_code
_entity_poly.pdbx_strand_id
1 'polypeptide(L)'
;GFHEVLCRHTLAEELLHQLVHTSLHAFLVASPCFALCAAAEELLVTMFGRIEGIRSSIIQEILASAPKLPSGKAARSFVLPAAEDSPDAGLSAFTRLLLRLVQSSCLPLREAPGAAADFADVLARRANAQPLLAQLAGGLVQRLLLSRPREEEARAVLDG
;
A
#
# COMPACT_ATOMS: atom_id res chain seq x y z
N GLY A 1 17.46 -11.15 2.99
CA GLY A 1 16.85 -9.90 3.50
C GLY A 1 15.62 -10.22 4.35
N PHE A 2 15.22 -9.39 5.31
CA PHE A 2 14.16 -9.69 6.32
C PHE A 2 12.82 -10.23 5.75
N HIS A 3 12.48 -9.86 4.51
CA HIS A 3 11.41 -10.47 3.72
C HIS A 3 11.54 -12.00 3.58
N GLU A 4 12.75 -12.52 3.34
CA GLU A 4 13.03 -13.97 3.28
C GLU A 4 12.87 -14.65 4.64
N VAL A 5 13.11 -13.93 5.75
CA VAL A 5 12.89 -14.42 7.12
C VAL A 5 11.38 -14.57 7.36
N LEU A 6 10.58 -13.55 7.05
CA LEU A 6 9.11 -13.62 7.06
C LEU A 6 8.56 -14.73 6.16
N CYS A 7 9.29 -15.05 5.08
CA CYS A 7 8.88 -16.11 4.19
C CYS A 7 9.14 -17.52 4.72
N ARG A 8 10.08 -17.68 5.66
CA ARG A 8 10.60 -18.97 6.15
C ARG A 8 10.29 -19.25 7.62
N HIS A 9 9.91 -18.23 8.39
CA HIS A 9 9.70 -18.32 9.83
C HIS A 9 8.39 -17.64 10.24
N THR A 10 7.70 -18.24 11.21
CA THR A 10 6.57 -17.62 11.92
C THR A 10 7.12 -16.64 12.96
N LEU A 11 6.63 -15.40 12.93
CA LEU A 11 6.93 -14.39 13.95
C LEU A 11 5.80 -14.31 14.97
N ALA A 12 6.14 -13.86 16.18
CA ALA A 12 5.14 -13.50 17.18
C ALA A 12 4.27 -12.32 16.70
N GLU A 13 3.00 -12.33 17.08
CA GLU A 13 2.01 -11.33 16.66
C GLU A 13 2.44 -9.90 17.01
N GLU A 14 2.97 -9.67 18.21
CA GLU A 14 3.49 -8.37 18.65
C GLU A 14 4.57 -7.82 17.72
N LEU A 15 5.48 -8.68 17.26
CA LEU A 15 6.54 -8.30 16.31
C LEU A 15 5.95 -7.96 14.94
N LEU A 16 4.90 -8.66 14.51
CA LEU A 16 4.21 -8.36 13.26
C LEU A 16 3.53 -6.99 13.32
N HIS A 17 2.86 -6.64 14.42
CA HIS A 17 2.28 -5.30 14.57
C HIS A 17 3.35 -4.19 14.59
N GLN A 18 4.47 -4.40 15.28
CA GLN A 18 5.59 -3.45 15.28
C GLN A 18 6.18 -3.27 13.87
N LEU A 19 6.29 -4.35 13.10
CA LEU A 19 6.76 -4.31 11.72
C LEU A 19 5.79 -3.55 10.81
N VAL A 20 4.48 -3.76 10.96
CA VAL A 20 3.45 -3.00 10.23
C VAL A 20 3.58 -1.51 10.51
N HIS A 21 3.62 -1.13 11.79
CA HIS A 21 3.75 0.27 12.20
C HIS A 21 5.02 0.92 11.64
N THR A 22 6.17 0.26 11.83
CA THR A 22 7.48 0.78 11.37
C THR A 22 7.55 0.89 9.84
N SER A 23 7.00 -0.10 9.13
CA SER A 23 7.00 -0.10 7.66
C SER A 23 6.12 1.02 7.10
N LEU A 24 4.95 1.28 7.70
CA LEU A 24 4.08 2.37 7.27
C LEU A 24 4.67 3.75 7.56
N HIS A 25 5.41 3.89 8.66
CA HIS A 25 6.11 5.13 8.98
C HIS A 25 7.16 5.54 7.93
N ALA A 26 7.71 4.60 7.16
CA ALA A 26 8.61 4.91 6.05
C ALA A 26 7.97 5.82 4.98
N PHE A 27 6.64 5.72 4.80
CA PHE A 27 5.88 6.51 3.83
C PHE A 27 5.51 7.91 4.35
N LEU A 28 5.70 8.18 5.65
CA LEU A 28 5.35 9.43 6.31
C LEU A 28 6.56 10.36 6.51
N VAL A 29 7.76 9.93 6.11
CA VAL A 29 8.97 10.75 6.23
C VAL A 29 8.89 11.92 5.26
N ALA A 30 9.24 13.12 5.71
CA ALA A 30 9.17 14.36 4.92
C ALA A 30 9.98 14.31 3.61
N SER A 31 11.01 13.47 3.55
CA SER A 31 11.74 13.13 2.33
C SER A 31 11.82 11.60 2.22
N PRO A 32 10.83 10.96 1.58
CA PRO A 32 10.78 9.51 1.51
C PRO A 32 11.91 8.99 0.62
N CYS A 33 12.79 8.16 1.18
CA CYS A 33 13.79 7.43 0.41
C CYS A 33 13.08 6.32 -0.39
N PHE A 34 13.17 6.37 -1.72
CA PHE A 34 12.54 5.39 -2.61
C PHE A 34 12.86 3.94 -2.23
N ALA A 35 14.14 3.64 -1.98
CA ALA A 35 14.58 2.29 -1.63
C ALA A 35 13.97 1.81 -0.30
N LEU A 36 13.82 2.72 0.66
CA LEU A 36 13.18 2.43 1.94
C LEU A 36 11.68 2.17 1.77
N CYS A 37 10.99 3.01 1.02
CA CYS A 37 9.56 2.81 0.73
C CYS A 37 9.32 1.53 -0.07
N ALA A 38 10.18 1.18 -1.03
CA ALA A 38 10.09 -0.06 -1.79
C ALA A 38 10.30 -1.30 -0.90
N ALA A 39 11.27 -1.26 0.01
CA ALA A 39 11.48 -2.35 0.97
C ALA A 39 10.31 -2.48 1.96
N ALA A 40 9.78 -1.35 2.46
CA ALA A 40 8.61 -1.33 3.32
C ALA A 40 7.34 -1.83 2.61
N GLU A 41 7.15 -1.46 1.34
CA GLU A 41 6.08 -1.99 0.49
C GLU A 41 6.18 -3.51 0.37
N GLU A 42 7.35 -4.05 0.05
CA GLU A 42 7.54 -5.51 -0.09
C GLU A 42 7.22 -6.23 1.22
N LEU A 43 7.63 -5.70 2.37
CA LEU A 43 7.30 -6.26 3.69
C LEU A 43 5.80 -6.24 3.96
N LEU A 44 5.14 -5.09 3.78
CA LEU A 44 3.70 -4.93 4.04
C LEU A 44 2.86 -5.84 3.14
N VAL A 45 3.16 -5.88 1.84
CA VAL A 45 2.45 -6.70 0.86
C VAL A 45 2.63 -8.18 1.16
N THR A 46 3.84 -8.61 1.54
CA THR A 46 4.10 -10.00 1.90
C THR A 46 3.39 -10.40 3.19
N MET A 47 3.42 -9.56 4.23
CA MET A 47 2.65 -9.81 5.45
C MET A 47 1.15 -9.88 5.17
N PHE A 48 0.64 -8.94 4.37
CA PHE A 48 -0.78 -8.88 4.01
C PHE A 48 -1.25 -10.12 3.24
N GLY A 49 -0.49 -10.58 2.24
CA GLY A 49 -0.88 -11.74 1.45
C GLY A 49 -0.73 -13.06 2.20
N ARG A 50 0.24 -13.19 3.13
CA ARG A 50 0.57 -14.48 3.79
C ARG A 50 -0.01 -14.67 5.19
N ILE A 51 -0.28 -13.60 5.92
CA ILE A 51 -0.65 -13.68 7.34
C ILE A 51 -2.04 -13.08 7.51
N GLU A 52 -3.06 -13.93 7.56
CA GLU A 52 -4.45 -13.45 7.62
C GLU A 52 -4.75 -12.61 8.86
N GLY A 53 -4.19 -13.00 10.02
CA GLY A 53 -4.40 -12.30 11.30
C GLY A 53 -3.93 -10.84 11.33
N ILE A 54 -2.98 -10.44 10.47
CA ILE A 54 -2.44 -9.06 10.46
C ILE A 54 -3.11 -8.15 9.42
N ARG A 55 -3.95 -8.69 8.52
CA ARG A 55 -4.55 -7.93 7.41
C ARG A 55 -5.36 -6.74 7.89
N SER A 56 -6.22 -6.94 8.89
CA SER A 56 -7.04 -5.87 9.46
C SER A 56 -6.18 -4.79 10.11
N SER A 57 -5.08 -5.16 10.76
CA SER A 57 -4.16 -4.20 11.36
C SER A 57 -3.43 -3.36 10.31
N ILE A 58 -2.98 -3.98 9.22
CA ILE A 58 -2.39 -3.25 8.08
C ILE A 58 -3.39 -2.23 7.53
N ILE A 59 -4.64 -2.64 7.29
CA ILE A 59 -5.69 -1.75 6.77
C ILE A 59 -5.95 -0.60 7.74
N GLN A 60 -6.12 -0.88 9.04
CA GLN A 60 -6.40 0.16 10.04
C GLN A 60 -5.24 1.15 10.19
N GLU A 61 -3.99 0.68 10.15
CA GLU A 61 -2.81 1.54 10.25
C GLU A 61 -2.64 2.42 9.01
N ILE A 62 -2.94 1.88 7.81
CA ILE A 62 -3.01 2.65 6.55
C ILE A 62 -4.04 3.78 6.67
N LEU A 63 -5.26 3.44 7.08
CA LEU A 63 -6.34 4.41 7.23
C LEU A 63 -6.00 5.46 8.30
N ALA A 64 -5.32 5.08 9.38
CA ALA A 64 -4.87 6.00 10.42
C ALA A 64 -3.74 6.92 9.99
N SER A 65 -2.90 6.46 9.06
CA SER A 65 -1.75 7.20 8.55
C SER A 65 -2.12 8.10 7.37
N ALA A 66 -3.21 7.83 6.66
CA ALA A 66 -3.62 8.57 5.47
C ALA A 66 -3.70 10.10 5.65
N PRO A 67 -4.22 10.67 6.76
CA PRO A 67 -4.24 12.12 6.96
C PRO A 67 -2.85 12.74 7.19
N LYS A 68 -1.81 11.93 7.43
CA LYS A 68 -0.44 12.38 7.71
C LYS A 68 0.46 12.30 6.47
N LEU A 69 -0.08 11.87 5.33
CA LEU A 69 0.70 11.68 4.12
C LEU A 69 1.18 13.04 3.57
N PRO A 70 2.39 13.07 2.99
CA PRO A 70 2.81 14.24 2.23
C PRO A 70 1.83 14.47 1.07
N SER A 71 1.45 15.73 0.85
CA SER A 71 0.52 16.14 -0.21
C SER A 71 1.22 17.00 -1.27
N GLY A 72 0.57 17.18 -2.43
CA GLY A 72 1.09 18.00 -3.54
C GLY A 72 2.29 17.39 -4.27
N LYS A 73 3.14 18.24 -4.86
CA LYS A 73 4.28 17.78 -5.70
C LYS A 73 5.32 16.93 -4.94
N ALA A 74 5.42 17.09 -3.62
CA ALA A 74 6.31 16.29 -2.76
C ALA A 74 5.84 14.83 -2.60
N ALA A 75 4.57 14.54 -2.90
CA ALA A 75 4.02 13.19 -2.83
C ALA A 75 4.37 12.33 -4.05
N ARG A 76 4.66 12.95 -5.21
CA ARG A 76 4.85 12.29 -6.50
C ARG A 76 6.28 11.77 -6.64
N SER A 77 6.52 10.55 -6.16
CA SER A 77 7.86 9.94 -6.12
C SER A 77 8.10 8.83 -7.14
N PHE A 78 7.05 8.32 -7.83
CA PHE A 78 7.16 7.23 -8.81
C PHE A 78 6.76 7.67 -10.21
N VAL A 79 7.71 7.75 -11.16
CA VAL A 79 7.38 7.93 -12.58
C VAL A 79 6.76 6.65 -13.13
N LEU A 80 5.55 6.76 -13.70
CA LEU A 80 4.90 5.62 -14.36
C LEU A 80 5.60 5.30 -15.69
N PRO A 81 5.93 4.02 -15.98
CA PRO A 81 6.63 3.64 -17.22
C PRO A 81 5.85 3.95 -18.52
N ALA A 82 4.54 4.17 -18.43
CA ALA A 82 3.70 4.55 -19.57
C ALA A 82 3.64 6.05 -19.84
N ALA A 83 4.30 6.88 -19.02
CA ALA A 83 4.14 8.32 -19.02
C ALA A 83 5.47 9.09 -18.99
N GLU A 84 6.50 8.53 -19.64
CA GLU A 84 7.82 9.17 -19.77
C GLU A 84 7.75 10.56 -20.46
N ASP A 85 6.67 10.84 -21.20
CA ASP A 85 6.42 12.13 -21.87
C ASP A 85 5.77 13.20 -20.98
N SER A 86 5.36 12.89 -19.74
CA SER A 86 4.68 13.84 -18.85
C SER A 86 5.39 14.01 -17.50
N PRO A 87 5.97 15.19 -17.20
CA PRO A 87 6.64 15.45 -15.92
C PRO A 87 5.68 15.47 -14.72
N ASP A 88 4.37 15.47 -14.95
CA ASP A 88 3.34 15.44 -13.91
C ASP A 88 2.85 14.01 -13.57
N ALA A 89 3.29 12.98 -14.29
CA ALA A 89 2.79 11.61 -14.17
C ALA A 89 3.48 10.76 -13.08
N GLY A 90 3.69 11.38 -11.92
CA GLY A 90 4.25 10.71 -10.75
C GLY A 90 3.16 10.12 -9.85
N LEU A 91 3.15 8.80 -9.62
CA LEU A 91 2.33 8.15 -8.59
C LEU A 91 2.98 8.36 -7.21
N SER A 92 2.19 8.54 -6.16
CA SER A 92 2.74 8.55 -4.81
C SER A 92 3.16 7.14 -4.38
N ALA A 93 4.20 7.03 -3.54
CA ALA A 93 4.61 5.75 -2.94
C ALA A 93 3.45 5.09 -2.17
N PHE A 94 2.58 5.89 -1.58
CA PHE A 94 1.40 5.40 -0.85
C PHE A 94 0.32 4.85 -1.78
N THR A 95 0.02 5.55 -2.89
CA THR A 95 -0.93 5.05 -3.90
C THR A 95 -0.41 3.75 -4.51
N ARG A 96 0.90 3.62 -4.73
CA ARG A 96 1.54 2.37 -5.17
C ARG A 96 1.30 1.23 -4.17
N LEU A 97 1.51 1.49 -2.87
CA LEU A 97 1.26 0.53 -1.80
C LEU A 97 -0.20 0.04 -1.82
N LEU A 98 -1.18 0.95 -1.93
CA LEU A 98 -2.60 0.59 -1.99
C LEU A 98 -2.90 -0.34 -3.18
N LEU A 99 -2.39 0.01 -4.37
CA LEU A 99 -2.55 -0.81 -5.57
C LEU A 99 -1.94 -2.20 -5.38
N ARG A 100 -0.74 -2.27 -4.78
CA ARG A 100 -0.03 -3.53 -4.53
C ARG A 100 -0.74 -4.42 -3.51
N LEU A 101 -1.37 -3.84 -2.48
CA LEU A 101 -2.19 -4.58 -1.53
C LEU A 101 -3.42 -5.18 -2.20
N VAL A 102 -4.13 -4.41 -3.02
CA VAL A 102 -5.28 -4.88 -3.81
C VAL A 102 -4.89 -5.96 -4.82
N GLN A 103 -3.74 -5.80 -5.47
CA GLN A 103 -3.19 -6.82 -6.36
C GLN A 103 -2.89 -8.10 -5.59
N SER A 104 -2.28 -8.02 -4.40
CA SER A 104 -1.95 -9.19 -3.59
C SER A 104 -3.16 -9.96 -3.05
N SER A 105 -4.36 -9.36 -3.02
CA SER A 105 -5.59 -10.10 -2.70
C SER A 105 -6.17 -10.88 -3.88
N CYS A 106 -5.75 -10.56 -5.11
CA CYS A 106 -6.22 -11.23 -6.34
C CYS A 106 -5.16 -12.13 -6.96
N LEU A 107 -3.88 -11.85 -6.74
CA LEU A 107 -2.75 -12.50 -7.39
C LEU A 107 -1.90 -13.24 -6.38
N PRO A 108 -1.32 -14.40 -6.74
CA PRO A 108 -0.25 -14.99 -5.93
C PRO A 108 0.92 -13.99 -5.82
N LEU A 109 1.43 -13.81 -4.59
CA LEU A 109 2.45 -12.80 -4.22
C LEU A 109 3.73 -12.83 -5.07
N ARG A 110 4.01 -13.94 -5.76
CA ARG A 110 5.05 -14.07 -6.77
C ARG A 110 4.57 -15.01 -7.88
N GLU A 111 4.31 -14.48 -9.05
CA GLU A 111 4.50 -15.26 -10.28
C GLU A 111 6.01 -15.45 -10.48
N ALA A 112 6.43 -16.65 -10.90
CA ALA A 112 7.84 -16.86 -11.21
C ALA A 112 8.27 -15.88 -12.32
N PRO A 113 9.50 -15.34 -12.28
CA PRO A 113 9.98 -14.48 -13.37
C PRO A 113 9.85 -15.20 -14.72
N GLY A 114 9.09 -14.63 -15.65
CA GLY A 114 8.83 -15.23 -16.97
C GLY A 114 7.60 -16.15 -17.06
N ALA A 115 6.83 -16.32 -15.98
CA ALA A 115 5.51 -16.93 -16.07
C ALA A 115 4.54 -16.02 -16.83
N ALA A 116 3.74 -16.60 -17.72
CA ALA A 116 2.64 -15.88 -18.35
C ALA A 116 1.57 -15.59 -17.29
N ALA A 117 1.05 -14.36 -17.25
CA ALA A 117 -0.02 -13.98 -16.34
C ALA A 117 -1.24 -14.90 -16.57
N ASP A 118 -1.67 -15.61 -15.52
CA ASP A 118 -2.87 -16.44 -15.59
C ASP A 118 -4.12 -15.59 -15.37
N PHE A 119 -4.54 -14.90 -16.43
CA PHE A 119 -5.72 -14.04 -16.42
C PHE A 119 -7.00 -14.75 -15.97
N ALA A 120 -7.11 -16.07 -16.15
CA ALA A 120 -8.28 -16.83 -15.70
C ALA A 120 -8.31 -16.93 -14.17
N ASP A 121 -7.17 -17.21 -13.54
CA ASP A 121 -7.05 -17.22 -12.07
C ASP A 121 -7.26 -15.81 -11.49
N VAL A 122 -6.74 -14.76 -12.14
CA VAL A 122 -7.00 -13.36 -11.74
C VAL A 122 -8.50 -13.05 -11.76
N LEU A 123 -9.19 -13.40 -12.85
CA LEU A 123 -10.62 -13.15 -12.99
C LEU A 123 -11.45 -13.95 -11.98
N ALA A 124 -11.05 -15.17 -11.65
CA ALA A 124 -11.69 -15.98 -10.63
C ALA A 124 -11.53 -15.36 -9.22
N ARG A 125 -10.38 -14.75 -8.94
CA ARG A 125 -10.05 -14.16 -7.63
C ARG A 125 -10.40 -12.69 -7.48
N ARG A 126 -10.84 -12.01 -8.53
CA ARG A 126 -11.18 -10.57 -8.52
C ARG A 126 -12.17 -10.18 -7.42
N ALA A 127 -13.10 -11.08 -7.09
CA ALA A 127 -14.09 -10.84 -6.05
C ALA A 127 -13.45 -10.64 -4.66
N ASN A 128 -12.24 -11.18 -4.44
CA ASN A 128 -11.51 -11.02 -3.19
C ASN A 128 -10.95 -9.59 -3.00
N ALA A 129 -10.67 -8.86 -4.08
CA ALA A 129 -10.28 -7.45 -3.97
C ALA A 129 -11.44 -6.53 -3.62
N GLN A 130 -12.68 -6.90 -3.95
CA GLN A 130 -13.81 -5.98 -3.86
C GLN A 130 -14.12 -5.56 -2.40
N PRO A 131 -14.11 -6.47 -1.40
CA PRO A 131 -14.22 -6.09 0.01
C PRO A 131 -13.07 -5.19 0.47
N LEU A 132 -11.84 -5.46 0.02
CA LEU A 132 -10.66 -4.68 0.38
C LEU A 132 -10.73 -3.26 -0.20
N LEU A 133 -11.11 -3.13 -1.48
CA LEU A 133 -11.33 -1.85 -2.14
C LEU A 133 -12.43 -1.06 -1.43
N ALA A 134 -13.55 -1.71 -1.07
CA ALA A 134 -14.63 -1.06 -0.34
C ALA A 134 -14.19 -0.55 1.04
N GLN A 135 -13.41 -1.36 1.78
CA GLN A 135 -12.85 -0.97 3.08
C GLN A 135 -11.86 0.19 2.97
N LEU A 136 -10.95 0.14 2.00
CA LEU A 136 -9.97 1.20 1.79
C LEU A 136 -10.64 2.49 1.32
N ALA A 137 -11.48 2.43 0.29
CA ALA A 137 -12.17 3.61 -0.23
C ALA A 137 -13.12 4.21 0.80
N GLY A 138 -13.97 3.39 1.42
CA GLY A 138 -14.91 3.84 2.46
C GLY A 138 -14.18 4.41 3.68
N GLY A 139 -13.12 3.74 4.14
CA GLY A 139 -12.32 4.19 5.27
C GLY A 139 -11.56 5.48 5.00
N LEU A 140 -10.96 5.64 3.81
CA LEU A 140 -10.26 6.85 3.40
C LEU A 140 -11.24 8.02 3.29
N VAL A 141 -12.34 7.83 2.57
CA VAL A 141 -13.39 8.86 2.43
C VAL A 141 -13.92 9.26 3.80
N GLN A 142 -14.27 8.29 4.66
CA GLN A 142 -14.77 8.58 6.00
C GLN A 142 -13.75 9.36 6.83
N ARG A 143 -12.48 8.96 6.86
CA ARG A 143 -11.46 9.64 7.67
C ARG A 143 -11.11 11.02 7.14
N LEU A 144 -11.05 11.20 5.82
CA LEU A 144 -10.77 12.48 5.18
C LEU A 144 -11.93 13.47 5.33
N LEU A 145 -13.19 13.00 5.27
CA LEU A 145 -14.38 13.84 5.50
C LEU A 145 -14.58 14.18 6.98
N LEU A 146 -14.18 13.31 7.90
CA LEU A 146 -14.29 13.55 9.34
C LEU A 146 -13.14 14.39 9.91
N SER A 147 -11.99 14.47 9.21
CA SER A 147 -10.91 15.41 9.54
C SER A 147 -11.26 16.84 9.10
N ARG A 148 -12.26 17.44 9.76
CA ARG A 148 -12.79 18.79 9.47
C ARG A 148 -11.82 19.98 9.56
N PRO A 149 -10.67 19.99 10.27
CA PRO A 149 -9.86 21.20 10.33
C PRO A 149 -8.93 21.43 9.13
N ARG A 150 -8.90 20.54 8.11
CA ARG A 150 -7.97 20.67 6.97
C ARG A 150 -8.58 20.21 5.63
N GLU A 151 -9.73 20.79 5.29
CA GLU A 151 -10.48 20.45 4.07
C GLU A 151 -9.66 20.60 2.77
N GLU A 152 -8.71 21.56 2.75
CA GLU A 152 -7.78 21.76 1.62
C GLU A 152 -6.70 20.67 1.52
N GLU A 153 -6.13 20.22 2.65
CA GLU A 153 -5.14 19.14 2.64
C GLU A 153 -5.79 17.78 2.33
N ALA A 154 -7.00 17.55 2.85
CA ALA A 154 -7.77 16.34 2.56
C ALA A 154 -8.14 16.25 1.06
N ARG A 155 -8.50 17.38 0.43
CA ARG A 155 -8.66 17.46 -1.03
C ARG A 155 -7.35 17.19 -1.77
N ALA A 156 -6.24 17.77 -1.33
CA ALA A 156 -4.93 17.54 -1.97
C ALA A 156 -4.45 16.07 -1.91
N VAL A 157 -4.92 15.28 -0.93
CA VAL A 157 -4.66 13.83 -0.85
C VAL A 157 -5.58 13.03 -1.78
N LEU A 158 -6.81 13.49 -2.03
CA LEU A 158 -7.77 12.86 -2.94
C LEU A 158 -7.53 13.21 -4.41
N ASP A 159 -7.10 14.44 -4.68
CA ASP A 159 -6.81 14.97 -6.02
C ASP A 159 -5.39 14.59 -6.51
N GLY A 160 -4.59 13.94 -5.64
CA GLY A 160 -3.17 13.63 -5.83
C GLY A 160 -2.86 12.50 -6.78
#